data_AF-A0A958KGC0-F1
#
_entry.id   AF-A0A958KGC0-F1
#
_cell.length_a   1.000
_cell.length_b   1.000
_cell.length_c   1.000
_cell.angle_alpha   90.00
_cell.angle_beta   90.00
_cell.angle_gamma   90.00
#
_symmetry.space_group_name_H-M   'P 1'
#
loop_
_entity.id
_entity.type
_entity.pdbx_description
1 polymer ?
#
loop_
_entity_poly.entity_id
_entity_poly.type
_entity_poly.pdbx_seq_one_letter_code
_entity_poly.pdbx_strand_id
1 'polypeptide(L)'
;MDPALGARATLECADVAEFLGSLDPRPALMVLDPPRQGCENQVVGELLRLQPPVIIYVSCNPSTLMRDLGKLRSQYNVVRLQPIDMFPQSDHIESIVLLNHI
;
A
#
# COMPACT_ATOMS: atom_id res chain seq x y z
N MET A 1 -23.84 9.65 -8.12
CA MET A 1 -22.79 8.86 -8.81
C MET A 1 -22.74 9.37 -10.23
N ASP A 2 -21.60 9.89 -10.67
CA ASP A 2 -21.43 10.44 -12.01
C ASP A 2 -21.40 9.29 -13.05
N PRO A 3 -22.34 9.24 -14.01
CA PRO A 3 -22.37 8.23 -15.07
C PRO A 3 -21.19 8.31 -16.05
N ALA A 4 -20.39 9.38 -16.03
CA ALA A 4 -19.23 9.57 -16.90
C ALA A 4 -17.99 8.77 -16.45
N LEU A 5 -17.99 8.21 -15.23
CA LEU A 5 -16.89 7.39 -14.72
C LEU A 5 -17.08 5.92 -15.14
N GLY A 6 -17.04 5.65 -16.45
CA GLY A 6 -16.92 4.26 -16.93
C GLY A 6 -15.69 3.61 -16.28
N ALA A 7 -15.86 2.46 -15.64
CA ALA A 7 -14.76 1.77 -14.96
C ALA A 7 -13.67 1.41 -15.99
N ARG A 8 -12.59 2.20 -16.02
CA ARG A 8 -11.40 1.94 -16.83
C ARG A 8 -10.38 1.25 -15.92
N ALA A 9 -9.99 0.04 -16.28
CA ALA A 9 -8.91 -0.68 -15.65
C ALA A 9 -7.82 -0.92 -16.71
N THR A 10 -6.57 -0.62 -16.34
CA THR A 10 -5.39 -0.96 -17.14
C THR A 10 -4.56 -1.93 -16.30
N LEU A 11 -4.06 -2.99 -16.94
CA LEU A 11 -3.21 -3.98 -16.29
C LEU A 11 -1.82 -3.90 -16.92
N GLU A 12 -0.79 -3.84 -16.09
CA GLU A 12 0.60 -3.77 -16.50
C GLU A 12 1.38 -4.90 -15.84
N CYS A 13 2.21 -5.58 -16.61
CA CYS A 13 3.14 -6.60 -16.12
C CYS A 13 4.54 -6.01 -16.13
N ALA A 14 5.01 -5.55 -14.98
CA ALA A 14 6.28 -4.86 -14.83
C ALA A 14 6.85 -5.06 -13.42
N ASP A 15 8.12 -4.71 -13.24
CA ASP A 15 8.66 -4.48 -11.90
C ASP A 15 7.95 -3.27 -11.25
N VAL A 16 7.55 -3.42 -9.99
CA VAL A 16 6.75 -2.40 -9.31
C VAL A 16 7.56 -1.13 -9.08
N ALA A 17 8.84 -1.23 -8.70
CA ALA A 17 9.65 -0.04 -8.43
C ALA A 17 9.92 0.73 -9.72
N GLU A 18 10.25 0.04 -10.82
CA GLU A 18 10.42 0.66 -12.13
C GLU A 18 9.13 1.34 -12.62
N PHE A 19 7.99 0.65 -12.49
CA PHE A 19 6.70 1.18 -12.90
C PHE A 19 6.34 2.46 -12.13
N LEU A 20 6.49 2.44 -10.79
CA LEU A 20 6.24 3.62 -9.96
C LEU A 20 7.16 4.80 -10.31
N GLY A 21 8.41 4.52 -10.70
CA GLY A 21 9.36 5.53 -11.19
C GLY A 21 8.85 6.33 -12.39
N SER A 22 8.09 5.68 -13.26
CA SER A 22 7.53 6.26 -14.49
C SER A 22 6.10 6.81 -14.35
N LEU A 23 5.47 6.61 -13.20
CA LEU A 23 4.04 6.86 -13.01
C LEU A 23 3.72 8.36 -12.93
N ASP A 24 2.99 8.87 -13.92
CA ASP A 24 2.46 10.23 -14.00
C ASP A 24 1.08 10.19 -14.69
N PRO A 25 0.01 10.79 -14.13
CA PRO A 25 -0.03 11.58 -12.89
C PRO A 25 0.08 10.75 -11.62
N ARG A 26 0.49 11.40 -10.53
CA ARG A 26 0.45 10.84 -9.18
C ARG A 26 -0.96 10.32 -8.83
N PRO A 27 -1.10 9.05 -8.37
CA PRO A 27 -2.38 8.52 -7.94
C PRO A 27 -2.98 9.25 -6.73
N ALA A 28 -4.31 9.38 -6.71
CA ALA A 28 -5.03 9.91 -5.54
C ALA A 28 -5.02 8.93 -4.35
N LEU A 29 -4.95 7.62 -4.64
CA LEU A 29 -4.92 6.54 -3.67
C LEU A 29 -4.11 5.38 -4.23
N MET A 30 -3.33 4.72 -3.37
CA MET A 30 -2.63 3.48 -3.71
C MET A 30 -3.06 2.36 -2.76
N VAL A 31 -3.32 1.17 -3.31
CA VAL A 31 -3.56 -0.06 -2.54
C VAL A 31 -2.34 -0.96 -2.72
N LEU A 32 -1.78 -1.41 -1.61
CA LEU A 32 -0.61 -2.28 -1.57
C LEU A 32 -1.01 -3.61 -0.92
N ASP A 33 -0.68 -4.71 -1.58
CA ASP A 33 -0.80 -6.07 -1.05
C ASP A 33 0.50 -6.84 -1.35
N PRO A 34 1.61 -6.51 -0.65
CA PRO A 34 2.90 -7.12 -0.89
C PRO A 34 2.97 -8.57 -0.37
N PRO A 35 3.97 -9.36 -0.81
CA PRO A 35 4.20 -10.69 -0.25
C PRO A 35 4.54 -10.65 1.25
N ARG A 36 4.60 -11.82 1.92
CA ARG A 36 4.92 -11.95 3.36
C ARG A 36 6.19 -11.21 3.83
N GLN A 37 7.11 -10.92 2.91
CA GLN A 37 8.35 -10.18 3.20
C GLN A 37 8.15 -8.67 3.33
N GLY A 38 6.94 -8.16 3.04
CA GLY A 38 6.60 -6.74 2.95
C GLY A 38 7.05 -6.10 1.63
N CYS A 39 6.98 -4.78 1.56
CA CYS A 39 7.48 -4.03 0.41
C CYS A 39 9.01 -4.00 0.39
N GLU A 40 9.56 -4.06 -0.81
CA GLU A 40 10.97 -3.81 -1.03
C GLU A 40 11.34 -2.36 -0.71
N ASN A 41 12.60 -2.13 -0.33
CA ASN A 41 13.05 -0.78 0.02
C ASN A 41 12.90 0.21 -1.14
N GLN A 42 13.08 -0.24 -2.37
CA GLN A 42 12.90 0.59 -3.56
C GLN A 42 11.44 1.02 -3.72
N VAL A 43 10.49 0.10 -3.56
CA VAL A 43 9.05 0.41 -3.58
C VAL A 43 8.68 1.42 -2.49
N VAL A 44 9.17 1.23 -1.26
CA VAL A 44 8.96 2.20 -0.17
C VAL A 44 9.54 3.58 -0.51
N GLY A 45 10.73 3.61 -1.14
CA GLY A 45 11.35 4.84 -1.62
C GLY A 45 10.49 5.55 -2.68
N GLU A 46 9.94 4.81 -3.63
CA GLU A 46 9.05 5.35 -4.66
C GLU A 46 7.73 5.86 -4.08
N LEU A 47 7.16 5.20 -3.08
CA LEU A 47 5.99 5.71 -2.35
C LEU A 47 6.28 7.04 -1.65
N LEU A 48 7.45 7.16 -1.02
CA LEU A 48 7.90 8.39 -0.37
C LEU A 48 8.23 9.51 -1.37
N ARG A 49 8.61 9.17 -2.61
CA ARG A 49 8.85 10.13 -3.70
C ARG A 49 7.53 10.59 -4.33
N LEU A 50 6.65 9.64 -4.66
CA LEU A 50 5.36 9.90 -5.29
C LEU A 50 4.42 10.63 -4.34
N GLN A 51 4.49 10.37 -3.03
CA GLN A 51 3.64 11.00 -2.02
C GLN A 51 2.14 10.92 -2.33
N PRO A 52 1.56 9.75 -2.70
CA PRO A 52 0.10 9.64 -2.87
C PRO A 52 -0.60 10.11 -1.58
N PRO A 53 -1.72 10.87 -1.68
CA PRO A 53 -2.43 11.38 -0.51
C PRO A 53 -2.88 10.29 0.47
N VAL A 54 -3.27 9.11 -0.06
CA VAL A 54 -3.78 7.98 0.71
C VAL A 54 -3.08 6.70 0.27
N ILE A 55 -2.66 5.89 1.25
CA ILE A 55 -2.19 4.52 1.04
C ILE A 55 -3.05 3.57 1.87
N ILE A 56 -3.58 2.53 1.24
CA ILE A 56 -4.16 1.37 1.92
C ILE A 56 -3.12 0.25 1.84
N TYR A 57 -2.62 -0.20 2.98
CA TYR A 57 -1.62 -1.25 3.08
C TYR A 57 -2.27 -2.51 3.66
N VAL A 58 -2.29 -3.59 2.88
CA VAL A 58 -2.75 -4.93 3.26
C VAL A 58 -1.52 -5.78 3.62
N SER A 59 -1.58 -6.59 4.68
CA SER A 59 -0.45 -7.41 5.11
C SER A 59 -0.87 -8.60 5.95
N CYS A 60 -0.41 -9.77 5.55
CA CYS A 60 -0.51 -11.03 6.29
C CYS A 60 0.61 -11.22 7.34
N ASN A 61 1.52 -10.26 7.50
CA ASN A 61 2.67 -10.35 8.42
C ASN A 61 2.84 -9.04 9.23
N PRO A 62 2.50 -9.05 10.54
CA PRO A 62 2.64 -7.88 11.40
C PRO A 62 4.07 -7.33 11.51
N SER A 63 5.08 -8.20 11.46
CA SER A 63 6.48 -7.80 11.67
C SER A 63 7.01 -6.97 10.49
N THR A 64 6.76 -7.42 9.27
CA THR A 64 7.18 -6.69 8.06
C THR A 64 6.31 -5.46 7.82
N LEU A 65 5.02 -5.51 8.18
CA LEU A 65 4.15 -4.35 8.21
C LEU A 65 4.74 -3.24 9.11
N MET A 66 5.07 -3.55 10.36
CA MET A 66 5.69 -2.60 11.29
C MET A 66 6.98 -1.99 10.74
N ARG A 67 7.84 -2.81 10.12
CA ARG A 67 9.08 -2.33 9.49
C ARG A 67 8.81 -1.30 8.40
N ASP A 68 7.84 -1.58 7.53
CA ASP A 68 7.54 -0.70 6.39
C ASP A 68 6.80 0.56 6.83
N LEU A 69 5.85 0.46 7.77
CA LEU A 69 5.25 1.63 8.43
C LEU A 69 6.30 2.51 9.10
N GLY A 70 7.31 1.91 9.74
CA GLY A 70 8.43 2.63 10.34
C GLY A 70 9.23 3.46 9.33
N LYS A 71 9.35 3.01 8.08
CA LYS A 71 9.98 3.76 6.99
C LYS A 71 9.06 4.86 6.45
N LEU A 72 7.75 4.58 6.34
CA LEU A 72 6.75 5.52 5.81
C LEU A 72 6.42 6.66 6.78
N ARG A 73 6.66 6.48 8.09
CA ARG A 73 6.28 7.42 9.16
C ARG A 73 6.80 8.86 8.99
N SER A 74 7.84 9.08 8.18
CA SER A 74 8.38 10.43 7.96
C SER A 74 7.43 11.31 7.16
N GLN A 75 6.51 10.72 6.40
CA GLN A 75 5.59 11.45 5.52
C GLN A 75 4.14 10.96 5.65
N TYR A 76 3.89 9.90 6.41
CA TYR A 76 2.57 9.29 6.56
C TYR A 76 2.20 9.05 8.02
N ASN A 77 0.93 9.33 8.34
CA ASN A 77 0.30 8.97 9.60
C ASN A 77 -0.58 7.73 9.45
N VAL A 78 -0.52 6.82 10.42
CA VAL A 78 -1.50 5.73 10.55
C VAL A 78 -2.82 6.31 11.05
N VAL A 79 -3.85 6.27 10.21
CA VAL A 79 -5.19 6.77 10.53
C VAL A 79 -6.03 5.67 11.16
N ARG A 80 -5.94 4.44 10.63
CA ARG A 80 -6.69 3.28 11.12
C ARG A 80 -5.91 2.00 10.83
N LEU A 81 -6.02 1.04 11.74
CA LEU A 81 -5.52 -0.32 11.59
C LEU A 81 -6.65 -1.29 11.95
N GLN A 82 -6.89 -2.28 11.09
CA GLN A 82 -7.91 -3.31 11.28
C GLN A 82 -7.30 -4.69 11.02
N PRO A 83 -7.09 -5.52 12.06
CA PRO A 83 -6.79 -6.94 11.89
C PRO A 83 -8.04 -7.68 11.41
N ILE A 84 -7.87 -8.69 10.56
CA ILE A 84 -8.91 -9.53 9.99
C ILE A 84 -8.46 -10.99 10.11
N ASP A 85 -9.27 -11.80 10.79
CA ASP A 85 -9.07 -13.25 10.84
C ASP A 85 -9.58 -13.90 9.55
N MET A 86 -8.71 -13.97 8.54
CA MET A 86 -8.99 -14.69 7.30
C MET A 86 -8.72 -16.20 7.41
N PHE A 87 -7.97 -16.62 8.42
CA PHE A 87 -7.50 -18.00 8.57
C PHE A 87 -7.72 -18.49 10.01
N PRO A 88 -8.98 -18.76 10.39
CA PRO A 88 -9.29 -19.21 11.74
C PRO A 88 -8.52 -20.48 12.10
N GLN A 89 -8.11 -20.58 13.36
CA GLN A 89 -7.33 -21.71 13.88
C GLN A 89 -5.90 -21.81 13.30
N SER A 90 -5.36 -20.69 12.80
CA SER A 90 -3.95 -20.55 12.43
C SER A 90 -3.30 -19.36 13.11
N ASP A 91 -1.97 -19.27 13.03
CA ASP A 91 -1.22 -18.11 13.53
C ASP A 91 -1.23 -16.91 12.55
N HIS A 92 -1.90 -17.04 11.40
CA HIS A 92 -1.95 -16.00 10.39
C HIS A 92 -2.99 -14.94 10.72
N ILE A 93 -2.59 -13.67 10.61
CA ILE A 93 -3.49 -12.52 10.75
C ILE A 93 -3.30 -11.59 9.56
N GLU A 94 -4.40 -11.27 8.89
CA GLU A 94 -4.42 -10.26 7.85
C GLU A 94 -4.64 -8.89 8.50
N SER A 95 -4.03 -7.83 7.99
CA SER A 95 -4.16 -6.49 8.55
C SER A 95 -4.28 -5.46 7.45
N ILE A 96 -5.26 -4.57 7.58
CA ILE A 96 -5.44 -3.43 6.69
C ILE A 96 -5.09 -2.16 7.46
N VAL A 97 -4.21 -1.34 6.89
CA VAL A 97 -3.78 -0.06 7.45
C VAL A 97 -4.11 1.07 6.48
N LEU A 98 -4.80 2.08 6.98
CA LEU A 98 -5.04 3.33 6.27
C LEU A 98 -3.97 4.34 6.67
N LEU A 99 -3.24 4.85 5.69
CA LEU A 99 -2.22 5.88 5.85
C LEU A 99 -2.64 7.15 5.10
N ASN A 100 -2.50 8.30 5.76
CA ASN A 100 -2.64 9.61 5.11
C ASN A 100 -1.30 10.32 5.07
N HIS A 101 -1.01 10.97 3.95
CA HIS A 101 0.13 11.88 3.84
C HIS A 101 -0.02 13.03 4.84
N ILE A 102 1.12 13.45 5.43
CA ILE A 102 1.22 14.53 6.43
C ILE A 102 1.22 15.90 5.75
#